data_AF-A0A7S1MCE9-F1
#
_entry.id   AF-A0A7S1MCE9-F1
#
_cell.length_a   1.000
_cell.length_b   1.000
_cell.length_c   1.000
_cell.angle_alpha   90.00
_cell.angle_beta   90.00
_cell.angle_gamma   90.00
#
_symmetry.space_group_name_H-M   'P 1'
#
loop_
_entity.id
_entity.type
_entity.pdbx_description
1 polymer ?
#
loop_
_entity_poly.entity_id
_entity_poly.type
_entity_poly.pdbx_seq_one_letter_code
_entity_poly.pdbx_strand_id
1 'polypeptide(L)'
;EAHSLMQQLASLLQRRLSLEDSGIELESPLRLRPPSPAQALRLRECLVDGLLDRVAVENPDVGRGAYNCADLGRDTPAFVHNSSNVYRNRPRPSLMVFNEIISSTRPFMRDCVAVDAMMLARRAATGECPLLRLGEFLAVPAPRYLKDQDKVLAFASPRYAPLDYTLPTVEVPVPADSIFRYKVFAKALLEGEVLTGFPQHAAQLLARPSLVLHAPTNPRVSGMVGPLWERKVGSRAELLERWASDSRFLLEGYLKWLPPALHPDVRIAWPPSGS
;
A
#
# COMPACT_ATOMS: atom_id res chain seq x y z
N GLU A 1 39.04 -11.02 -9.87
CA GLU A 1 38.33 -11.42 -8.63
C GLU A 1 36.80 -11.44 -8.80
N ALA A 2 36.15 -10.32 -9.15
CA ALA A 2 34.69 -10.27 -9.34
C ALA A 2 34.11 -11.34 -10.30
N HIS A 3 34.79 -11.62 -11.42
CA HIS A 3 34.37 -12.68 -12.35
C HIS A 3 34.39 -14.08 -11.69
N SER A 4 35.40 -14.37 -10.87
CA SER A 4 35.50 -15.65 -10.16
C SER A 4 34.38 -15.80 -9.13
N LEU A 5 34.15 -14.76 -8.33
CA LEU A 5 33.08 -14.73 -7.33
C LEU A 5 31.70 -14.90 -7.98
N MET A 6 31.47 -14.25 -9.12
CA MET A 6 30.25 -14.40 -9.90
C MET A 6 30.02 -15.86 -10.34
N GLN A 7 31.05 -16.53 -10.86
CA GLN A 7 30.92 -17.95 -11.25
C GLN A 7 30.67 -18.87 -10.04
N GLN A 8 31.33 -18.58 -8.91
CA GLN A 8 31.11 -19.31 -7.66
C GLN A 8 29.66 -19.16 -7.16
N LEU A 9 29.13 -17.93 -7.13
CA LEU A 9 27.72 -17.70 -6.77
C LEU A 9 26.76 -18.41 -7.72
N ALA A 10 27.03 -18.40 -9.03
CA ALA A 10 26.23 -19.12 -10.02
C ALA A 10 26.17 -20.63 -9.72
N SER A 11 27.32 -21.23 -9.43
CA SER A 11 27.41 -22.66 -9.08
C SER A 11 26.68 -22.97 -7.78
N LEU A 12 26.68 -22.05 -6.81
CA LEU A 12 25.95 -22.22 -5.55
C LEU A 12 24.44 -22.16 -5.77
N LEU A 13 23.97 -21.24 -6.62
CA LEU A 13 22.57 -21.13 -6.99
C LEU A 13 22.07 -22.41 -7.68
N GLN A 14 22.82 -22.91 -8.68
CA GLN A 14 22.50 -24.17 -9.38
C GLN A 14 22.44 -25.39 -8.44
N ARG A 15 23.24 -25.40 -7.36
CA ARG A 15 23.24 -26.50 -6.38
C ARG A 15 22.11 -26.41 -5.37
N ARG A 16 21.65 -25.21 -5.04
CA ARG A 16 20.73 -24.95 -3.93
C ARG A 16 19.28 -24.77 -4.38
N LEU A 17 19.08 -24.35 -5.63
CA LEU A 17 17.77 -24.10 -6.19
C LEU A 17 17.50 -25.14 -7.29
N SER A 18 16.31 -25.74 -7.27
CA SER A 18 15.77 -26.44 -8.44
C SER A 18 15.43 -25.39 -9.50
N LEU A 19 16.44 -25.01 -10.29
CA LEU A 19 16.30 -23.98 -11.32
C LEU A 19 15.27 -24.36 -12.40
N GLU A 20 15.06 -25.66 -12.60
CA GLU A 20 14.04 -26.22 -13.49
C GLU A 20 12.61 -25.90 -13.00
N ASP A 21 12.35 -25.98 -11.69
CA ASP A 21 11.04 -25.68 -11.09
C ASP A 21 10.71 -24.17 -11.09
N SER A 22 11.73 -23.32 -11.20
CA SER A 22 11.59 -21.86 -11.22
C SER A 22 11.58 -21.28 -12.63
N GLY A 23 11.78 -22.11 -13.67
CA GLY A 23 11.84 -21.67 -15.06
C GLY A 23 13.04 -20.77 -15.37
N ILE A 24 14.10 -20.81 -14.55
CA ILE A 24 15.29 -19.98 -14.71
C ILE A 24 16.42 -20.85 -15.27
N GLU A 25 16.69 -20.72 -16.56
CA GLU A 25 17.85 -21.38 -17.18
C GLU A 25 19.13 -20.56 -16.91
N LEU A 26 20.01 -21.06 -16.04
CA LEU A 26 21.34 -20.49 -15.85
C LEU A 26 22.37 -21.38 -16.57
N GLU A 27 22.88 -20.91 -17.71
CA GLU A 27 23.99 -21.56 -18.40
C GLU A 27 25.33 -21.22 -17.71
N SER A 28 26.06 -22.24 -17.26
CA SER A 28 27.42 -22.09 -16.74
C SER A 28 28.46 -22.39 -17.83
N PRO A 29 29.54 -21.60 -17.95
CA PRO A 29 29.86 -20.39 -17.19
C PRO A 29 28.95 -19.22 -17.56
N LEU A 30 28.59 -18.38 -16.58
CA LEU A 30 27.76 -17.21 -16.82
C LEU A 30 28.44 -16.27 -17.82
N ARG A 31 27.74 -15.98 -18.92
CA ARG A 31 28.15 -15.01 -19.95
C ARG A 31 27.22 -13.81 -19.91
N LEU A 32 27.60 -12.80 -19.12
CA LEU A 32 26.83 -11.58 -19.00
C LEU A 32 26.84 -10.81 -20.33
N ARG A 33 25.66 -10.42 -20.78
CA ARG A 33 25.47 -9.45 -21.86
C ARG A 33 25.01 -8.12 -21.25
N PRO A 34 25.25 -6.98 -21.90
CA PRO A 34 24.65 -5.73 -21.49
C PRO A 34 23.12 -5.91 -21.34
N PRO A 35 22.54 -5.51 -20.19
CA PRO A 35 21.11 -5.70 -19.96
C PRO A 35 20.30 -4.83 -20.91
N SER A 36 19.12 -5.32 -21.30
CA SER A 36 18.12 -4.48 -21.95
C SER A 36 17.63 -3.37 -21.01
N PRO A 37 17.00 -2.29 -21.52
CA PRO A 37 16.46 -1.24 -20.66
C PRO A 37 15.48 -1.75 -19.60
N ALA A 38 14.65 -2.74 -19.95
CA ALA A 38 13.72 -3.37 -19.02
C ALA A 38 14.45 -4.19 -17.93
N GLN A 39 15.48 -4.95 -18.31
CA GLN A 39 16.31 -5.70 -17.35
C GLN A 39 17.07 -4.76 -16.42
N ALA A 40 17.63 -3.67 -16.94
CA ALA A 40 18.33 -2.67 -16.13
C ALA A 40 17.40 -2.02 -15.09
N LEU A 41 16.15 -1.77 -15.44
CA LEU A 41 15.14 -1.25 -14.51
C LEU A 41 14.83 -2.25 -13.39
N ARG A 42 14.66 -3.54 -13.73
CA ARG A 42 14.45 -4.60 -12.73
C ARG A 42 15.65 -4.80 -11.81
N LEU A 43 16.87 -4.78 -12.36
CA LEU A 43 18.09 -4.85 -11.57
C LEU A 43 18.18 -3.69 -10.59
N ARG A 44 17.80 -2.47 -11.02
CA ARG A 44 17.72 -1.31 -10.14
C ARG A 44 16.69 -1.50 -9.02
N GLU A 45 15.50 -2.03 -9.32
CA GLU A 45 14.49 -2.33 -8.29
C GLU A 45 15.04 -3.33 -7.26
N CYS A 46 15.67 -4.43 -7.71
CA CYS A 46 16.28 -5.42 -6.82
C CYS A 46 17.38 -4.82 -5.94
N LEU A 47 18.22 -3.95 -6.50
CA LEU A 47 19.26 -3.25 -5.75
C LEU A 47 18.68 -2.32 -4.68
N VAL A 48 17.62 -1.59 -5.00
CA VAL A 48 16.94 -0.72 -4.03
C VAL A 48 16.30 -1.55 -2.93
N ASP A 49 15.60 -2.64 -3.28
CA ASP A 49 14.95 -3.52 -2.31
C ASP A 49 15.98 -4.14 -1.34
N GLY A 50 17.19 -4.47 -1.81
CA GLY A 50 18.28 -4.96 -0.98
C GLY A 50 18.99 -3.92 -0.12
N LEU A 51 18.76 -2.62 -0.35
CA LEU A 51 19.39 -1.50 0.36
C LEU A 51 18.36 -0.61 1.06
N LEU A 52 17.15 -1.11 1.31
CA LEU A 52 16.08 -0.35 1.97
C LEU A 52 16.40 0.01 3.42
N ASP A 53 17.35 -0.65 4.06
CA ASP A 53 17.90 -0.27 5.37
C ASP A 53 18.82 0.95 5.29
N ARG A 54 19.39 1.23 4.11
CA ARG A 54 20.35 2.31 3.83
C ARG A 54 19.77 3.39 2.91
N VAL A 55 18.61 3.90 3.29
CA VAL A 55 17.98 5.04 2.61
C VAL A 55 18.50 6.36 3.19
N ALA A 56 18.86 7.27 2.30
CA ALA A 56 19.26 8.64 2.60
C ALA A 56 18.25 9.64 2.03
N VAL A 57 17.83 10.58 2.87
CA VAL A 57 16.84 11.63 2.56
C VAL A 57 17.53 12.98 2.57
N GLU A 58 17.28 13.80 1.55
CA GLU A 58 17.84 15.15 1.46
C GLU A 58 17.40 16.01 2.65
N ASN A 59 18.36 16.71 3.25
CA ASN A 59 18.14 17.63 4.36
C ASN A 59 18.61 19.04 3.95
N PRO A 60 17.73 19.85 3.34
CA PRO A 60 18.09 21.18 2.87
C PRO A 60 18.39 22.17 4.02
N ASP A 61 17.85 21.93 5.22
CA ASP A 61 18.00 22.81 6.38
C ASP A 61 19.44 22.84 6.92
N VAL A 62 20.14 21.70 6.82
CA VAL A 62 21.54 21.58 7.26
C VAL A 62 22.51 22.13 6.21
N GLY A 63 22.14 22.05 4.94
CA GLY A 63 22.92 22.64 3.86
C GLY A 63 22.78 21.90 2.53
N ARG A 64 23.37 22.49 1.49
CA ARG A 64 23.19 22.01 0.12
C ARG A 64 23.73 20.59 -0.09
N GLY A 65 22.81 19.64 -0.28
CA GLY A 65 23.03 18.19 -0.42
C GLY A 65 23.72 17.55 0.77
N ALA A 66 23.36 18.01 1.96
CA ALA A 66 23.35 17.17 3.13
C ALA A 66 22.20 16.15 3.02
N TYR A 67 22.43 14.95 3.51
CA TYR A 67 21.44 13.88 3.59
C TYR A 67 21.43 13.29 4.99
N ASN A 68 20.25 12.90 5.47
CA ASN A 68 20.10 12.15 6.70
C ASN A 68 19.96 10.66 6.36
N CYS A 69 20.63 9.81 7.12
CA CYS A 69 20.54 8.35 7.03
C CYS A 69 20.48 7.75 8.43
N ALA A 70 19.82 6.60 8.59
CA ALA A 70 19.60 6.01 9.90
C ALA A 70 20.91 5.62 10.61
N ASP A 71 21.93 5.19 9.87
CA ASP A 71 23.24 4.77 10.39
C ASP A 71 23.98 5.84 11.20
N LEU A 72 23.79 7.13 10.86
CA LEU A 72 24.48 8.26 11.50
C LEU A 72 23.58 9.06 12.44
N GLY A 73 22.30 8.72 12.51
CA GLY A 73 21.28 9.51 13.20
C GLY A 73 20.90 10.80 12.45
N ARG A 74 20.03 11.61 13.07
CA ARG A 74 19.49 12.84 12.45
C ARG A 74 20.42 14.04 12.55
N ASP A 75 21.34 14.03 13.52
CA ASP A 75 22.20 15.17 13.82
C ASP A 75 23.46 15.21 12.95
N THR A 76 23.85 14.07 12.36
CA THR A 76 25.07 13.94 11.55
C THR A 76 24.73 13.79 10.08
N PRO A 77 24.82 14.85 9.26
CA PRO A 77 24.54 14.78 7.83
C PRO A 77 25.64 14.02 7.08
N ALA A 78 25.24 13.20 6.10
CA ALA A 78 26.12 12.58 5.13
C ALA A 78 26.08 13.31 3.77
N PHE A 79 27.15 13.17 3.00
CA PHE A 79 27.28 13.78 1.67
C PHE A 79 27.57 12.71 0.62
N VAL A 80 27.10 12.91 -0.61
CA VAL A 80 27.42 11.98 -1.70
C VAL A 80 28.91 12.11 -2.06
N HIS A 81 29.64 10.99 -2.07
CA HIS A 81 31.04 10.95 -2.49
C HIS A 81 31.17 11.22 -4.00
N ASN A 82 32.24 11.89 -4.43
CA ASN A 82 32.45 12.30 -5.82
C ASN A 82 32.60 11.13 -6.82
N SER A 83 32.93 9.93 -6.33
CA SER A 83 33.03 8.71 -7.12
C SER A 83 31.66 8.08 -7.43
N SER A 84 30.61 8.43 -6.69
CA SER A 84 29.26 7.96 -7.00
C SER A 84 28.73 8.67 -8.24
N ASN A 85 28.14 7.92 -9.17
CA ASN A 85 27.54 8.49 -10.38
C ASN A 85 26.47 9.55 -10.05
N VAL A 86 25.72 9.37 -8.96
CA VAL A 86 24.69 10.31 -8.51
C VAL A 86 25.25 11.68 -8.13
N TYR A 87 26.54 11.77 -7.78
CA TYR A 87 27.19 13.04 -7.44
C TYR A 87 27.07 14.10 -8.53
N ARG A 88 27.04 13.67 -9.80
CA ARG A 88 26.97 14.54 -10.98
C ARG A 88 25.54 14.92 -11.37
N ASN A 89 24.53 14.23 -10.84
CA ASN A 89 23.13 14.46 -11.20
C ASN A 89 22.66 15.84 -10.74
N ARG A 90 22.01 16.60 -11.63
CA ARG A 90 21.39 17.89 -11.34
C ARG A 90 19.98 17.90 -11.95
N PRO A 91 18.92 18.20 -11.18
CA PRO A 91 18.90 18.46 -9.73
C PRO A 91 19.36 17.24 -8.91
N ARG A 92 19.74 17.48 -7.65
CA ARG A 92 20.13 16.39 -6.76
C ARG A 92 18.87 15.58 -6.39
N PRO A 93 18.95 14.25 -6.28
CA PRO A 93 17.81 13.45 -5.84
C PRO A 93 17.46 13.79 -4.39
N SER A 94 16.15 13.91 -4.09
CA SER A 94 15.66 14.08 -2.72
C SER A 94 15.79 12.80 -1.89
N LEU A 95 15.90 11.65 -2.56
CA LEU A 95 15.95 10.33 -1.95
C LEU A 95 16.90 9.43 -2.72
N MET A 96 17.71 8.65 -2.00
CA MET A 96 18.61 7.66 -2.58
C MET A 96 18.88 6.52 -1.61
N VAL A 97 19.38 5.40 -2.13
CA VAL A 97 20.02 4.36 -1.32
C VAL A 97 21.53 4.42 -1.51
N PHE A 98 22.29 3.91 -0.55
CA PHE A 98 23.74 3.84 -0.62
C PHE A 98 24.26 2.48 -0.14
N ASN A 99 25.44 2.10 -0.63
CA ASN A 99 26.06 0.85 -0.23
C ASN A 99 26.89 1.02 1.05
N GLU A 100 27.72 2.05 1.13
CA GLU A 100 28.63 2.23 2.28
C GLU A 100 28.82 3.71 2.64
N ILE A 101 29.26 3.95 3.87
CA ILE A 101 29.66 5.27 4.36
C ILE A 101 31.16 5.23 4.66
N ILE A 102 31.91 6.16 4.10
CA ILE A 102 33.32 6.39 4.40
C ILE A 102 33.45 7.72 5.13
N SER A 103 34.04 7.68 6.33
CA SER A 103 34.33 8.87 7.11
C SER A 103 35.77 9.31 6.85
N SER A 104 35.92 10.54 6.37
CA SER A 104 37.22 11.23 6.28
C SER A 104 37.15 12.53 7.07
N THR A 105 37.05 13.68 6.41
CA THR A 105 36.76 14.98 7.06
C THR A 105 35.31 15.08 7.52
N ARG A 106 34.41 14.37 6.84
CA ARG A 106 32.98 14.22 7.13
C ARG A 106 32.50 12.89 6.54
N PRO A 107 31.33 12.38 6.93
CA PRO A 107 30.83 11.13 6.37
C PRO A 107 30.39 11.31 4.91
N PHE A 108 30.83 10.40 4.05
CA PHE A 108 30.50 10.36 2.63
C PHE A 108 29.88 9.02 2.23
N MET A 109 28.72 9.07 1.59
CA MET A 109 28.04 7.90 1.03
C MET A 109 28.63 7.52 -0.33
N ARG A 110 28.86 6.23 -0.56
CA ARG A 110 29.34 5.67 -1.83
C ARG A 110 28.34 4.73 -2.47
N ASP A 111 28.55 4.55 -3.78
CA ASP A 111 27.73 3.70 -4.65
C ASP A 111 26.23 4.01 -4.54
N CYS A 112 25.92 5.30 -4.45
CA CYS A 112 24.56 5.76 -4.29
C CYS A 112 23.72 5.54 -5.56
N VAL A 113 22.46 5.18 -5.37
CA VAL A 113 21.46 5.03 -6.44
C VAL A 113 20.27 5.91 -6.08
N ALA A 114 19.91 6.83 -6.97
CA ALA A 114 18.72 7.67 -6.79
C ALA A 114 17.46 6.80 -6.71
N VAL A 115 16.52 7.15 -5.84
CA VAL A 115 15.27 6.41 -5.67
C VAL A 115 14.09 7.35 -5.86
N ASP A 116 13.08 6.88 -6.58
CA ASP A 116 11.81 7.59 -6.66
C ASP A 116 11.01 7.34 -5.38
N ALA A 117 10.65 8.41 -4.67
CA ALA A 117 9.86 8.33 -3.45
C ALA A 117 8.48 7.69 -3.70
N MET A 118 7.89 7.88 -4.89
CA MET A 118 6.63 7.24 -5.27
C MET A 118 6.79 5.72 -5.41
N MET A 119 7.95 5.24 -5.85
CA MET A 119 8.25 3.81 -5.91
C MET A 119 8.28 3.20 -4.50
N LEU A 120 8.95 3.84 -3.54
CA LEU A 120 8.93 3.38 -2.14
C LEU A 120 7.53 3.44 -1.54
N ALA A 121 6.74 4.47 -1.86
CA ALA A 121 5.37 4.56 -1.37
C ALA A 121 4.50 3.39 -1.89
N ARG A 122 4.66 3.00 -3.15
CA ARG A 122 3.99 1.81 -3.72
C ARG A 122 4.48 0.51 -3.11
N ARG A 123 5.77 0.40 -2.79
CA ARG A 123 6.32 -0.74 -2.04
C ARG A 123 5.74 -0.82 -0.63
N ALA A 124 5.57 0.30 0.06
CA ALA A 124 4.92 0.34 1.36
C ALA A 124 3.46 -0.17 1.30
N ALA A 125 2.78 0.05 0.17
CA ALA A 125 1.41 -0.42 -0.06
C ALA A 125 1.28 -1.94 -0.19
N THR A 126 2.36 -2.67 -0.57
CA THR A 126 2.30 -4.14 -0.62
C THR A 126 2.36 -4.76 0.77
N GLY A 127 2.88 -4.03 1.77
CA GLY A 127 3.04 -4.52 3.14
C GLY A 127 4.15 -5.56 3.32
N GLU A 128 4.97 -5.80 2.29
CA GLU A 128 6.02 -6.83 2.29
C GLU A 128 7.29 -6.40 3.02
N CYS A 129 7.49 -5.10 3.22
CA CYS A 129 8.70 -4.55 3.83
C CYS A 129 8.41 -3.90 5.19
N PRO A 130 9.00 -4.39 6.31
CA PRO A 130 8.74 -3.84 7.64
C PRO A 130 9.32 -2.43 7.86
N LEU A 131 10.28 -2.02 7.02
CA LEU A 131 10.90 -0.68 7.06
C LEU A 131 10.00 0.39 6.42
N LEU A 132 9.01 -0.03 5.63
CA LEU A 132 8.06 0.85 4.95
C LEU A 132 6.67 0.61 5.55
N ARG A 133 6.11 1.63 6.20
CA ARG A 133 4.80 1.54 6.86
C ARG A 133 3.77 2.33 6.10
N LEU A 134 2.63 1.73 5.78
CA LEU A 134 1.55 2.36 5.00
C LEU A 134 0.97 3.64 5.64
N GLY A 135 1.07 3.77 6.96
CA GLY A 135 0.48 4.89 7.71
C GLY A 135 -1.03 4.75 7.88
N GLU A 136 -1.68 5.81 8.37
CA GLU A 136 -3.14 5.85 8.51
C GLU A 136 -3.83 6.23 7.20
N PHE A 137 -5.08 5.78 7.02
CA PHE A 137 -5.90 6.17 5.90
C PHE A 137 -6.39 7.61 6.06
N LEU A 138 -6.24 8.39 4.99
CA LEU A 138 -6.62 9.80 4.94
C LEU A 138 -8.14 9.95 4.77
N ALA A 139 -8.67 11.01 5.37
CA ALA A 139 -10.03 11.46 5.09
C ALA A 139 -10.14 12.23 3.77
N VAL A 140 -9.05 12.86 3.33
CA VAL A 140 -8.94 13.63 2.09
C VAL A 140 -7.65 13.23 1.35
N PRO A 141 -7.72 12.74 0.10
CA PRO A 141 -8.92 12.51 -0.70
C PRO A 141 -9.84 11.43 -0.09
N ALA A 142 -11.14 11.53 -0.38
CA ALA A 142 -12.13 10.66 0.26
C ALA A 142 -11.95 9.18 -0.14
N PRO A 143 -12.05 8.23 0.82
CA PRO A 143 -12.07 6.82 0.51
C PRO A 143 -13.35 6.46 -0.25
N ARG A 144 -13.27 5.47 -1.14
CA ARG A 144 -14.39 5.07 -1.99
C ARG A 144 -14.41 3.58 -2.26
N TYR A 145 -15.59 3.07 -2.53
CA TYR A 145 -15.77 1.74 -3.07
C TYR A 145 -15.75 1.81 -4.59
N LEU A 146 -14.92 0.98 -5.24
CA LEU A 146 -14.88 0.85 -6.69
C LEU A 146 -15.76 -0.33 -7.10
N LYS A 147 -16.91 -0.02 -7.71
CA LYS A 147 -17.87 -1.02 -8.20
C LYS A 147 -17.25 -2.01 -9.18
N ASP A 148 -16.42 -1.54 -10.10
CA ASP A 148 -15.81 -2.37 -11.15
C ASP A 148 -14.81 -3.40 -10.59
N GLN A 149 -14.08 -3.03 -9.53
CA GLN A 149 -13.06 -3.89 -8.91
C GLN A 149 -13.57 -4.63 -7.67
N ASP A 150 -14.78 -4.31 -7.23
CA ASP A 150 -15.38 -4.79 -5.99
C ASP A 150 -14.48 -4.60 -4.75
N LYS A 151 -13.87 -3.42 -4.63
CA LYS A 151 -12.86 -3.11 -3.60
C LYS A 151 -13.05 -1.74 -3.00
N VAL A 152 -12.71 -1.63 -1.72
CA VAL A 152 -12.58 -0.34 -1.04
C VAL A 152 -11.17 0.18 -1.24
N LEU A 153 -11.06 1.39 -1.79
CA LEU A 153 -9.81 2.14 -1.90
C LEU A 153 -9.78 3.30 -0.93
N ALA A 154 -8.59 3.59 -0.41
CA ALA A 154 -8.31 4.77 0.38
C ALA A 154 -6.94 5.33 0.00
N PHE A 155 -6.66 6.54 0.47
CA PHE A 155 -5.33 7.15 0.34
C PHE A 155 -4.61 7.00 1.67
N ALA A 156 -3.32 6.68 1.63
CA ALA A 156 -2.46 6.65 2.80
C ALA A 156 -1.14 7.32 2.48
N SER A 157 -0.51 7.92 3.49
CA SER A 157 0.83 8.52 3.37
C SER A 157 1.83 7.62 4.08
N PRO A 158 2.56 6.78 3.33
CA PRO A 158 3.48 5.84 3.93
C PRO A 158 4.66 6.55 4.57
N ARG A 159 5.40 5.82 5.40
CA ARG A 159 6.60 6.31 6.05
C ARG A 159 7.74 5.32 5.94
N TYR A 160 8.93 5.84 5.71
CA TYR A 160 10.16 5.12 5.92
C TYR A 160 10.52 5.18 7.41
N ALA A 161 10.33 4.06 8.11
CA ALA A 161 10.36 3.98 9.57
C ALA A 161 11.70 4.40 10.20
N PRO A 162 12.89 4.03 9.68
CA PRO A 162 14.17 4.39 10.29
C PRO A 162 14.44 5.88 10.42
N LEU A 163 13.87 6.70 9.53
CA LEU A 163 13.99 8.16 9.58
C LEU A 163 12.68 8.88 9.94
N ASP A 164 11.59 8.14 10.17
CA ASP A 164 10.21 8.67 10.22
C ASP A 164 9.92 9.63 9.05
N TYR A 165 10.44 9.31 7.87
CA TYR A 165 10.29 10.15 6.70
C TYR A 165 8.98 9.84 6.00
N THR A 166 8.15 10.86 5.79
CA THR A 166 6.86 10.70 5.12
C THR A 166 7.06 10.64 3.61
N LEU A 167 6.60 9.54 3.01
CA LEU A 167 6.61 9.29 1.58
C LEU A 167 5.36 9.90 0.91
N PRO A 168 5.37 10.08 -0.42
CA PRO A 168 4.21 10.54 -1.17
C PRO A 168 2.97 9.69 -0.89
N THR A 169 1.82 10.36 -0.85
CA THR A 169 0.53 9.68 -0.69
C THR A 169 0.26 8.74 -1.86
N VAL A 170 -0.22 7.55 -1.55
CA VAL A 170 -0.61 6.53 -2.53
C VAL A 170 -2.04 6.08 -2.30
N GLU A 171 -2.71 5.74 -3.39
CA GLU A 171 -3.99 5.07 -3.37
C GLU A 171 -3.79 3.57 -3.21
N VAL A 172 -4.49 2.97 -2.25
CA VAL A 172 -4.28 1.58 -1.84
C VAL A 172 -5.60 0.90 -1.52
N PRO A 173 -5.73 -0.41 -1.80
CA PRO A 173 -6.86 -1.18 -1.32
C PRO A 173 -6.80 -1.30 0.20
N VAL A 174 -7.94 -1.07 0.86
CA VAL A 174 -8.03 -1.18 2.31
C VAL A 174 -8.07 -2.68 2.68
N PRO A 175 -7.16 -3.17 3.53
CA PRO A 175 -7.07 -4.59 3.83
C PRO A 175 -8.23 -5.08 4.72
N ALA A 176 -8.46 -6.39 4.73
CA ALA A 176 -9.61 -7.02 5.40
C ALA A 176 -9.57 -6.95 6.94
N ASP A 177 -8.39 -6.76 7.51
CA ASP A 177 -8.12 -6.56 8.93
C ASP A 177 -8.41 -5.13 9.40
N SER A 178 -8.59 -4.17 8.48
CA SER A 178 -8.96 -2.81 8.83
C SER A 178 -10.48 -2.65 8.95
N ILE A 179 -10.96 -2.27 10.14
CA ILE A 179 -12.38 -1.90 10.34
C ILE A 179 -12.82 -0.76 9.39
N PHE A 180 -11.87 0.06 8.94
CA PHE A 180 -12.12 1.16 8.00
C PHE A 180 -12.69 0.66 6.67
N ARG A 181 -12.28 -0.52 6.19
CA ARG A 181 -12.83 -1.16 4.98
C ARG A 181 -14.35 -1.26 5.06
N TYR A 182 -14.84 -1.77 6.18
CA TYR A 182 -16.26 -2.05 6.40
C TYR A 182 -17.08 -0.78 6.62
N LYS A 183 -16.47 0.27 7.21
CA LYS A 183 -17.12 1.59 7.30
C LYS A 183 -17.36 2.19 5.93
N VAL A 184 -16.34 2.17 5.06
CA VAL A 184 -16.45 2.71 3.70
C VAL A 184 -17.39 1.86 2.84
N PHE A 185 -17.31 0.52 2.96
CA PHE A 185 -18.22 -0.38 2.27
C PHE A 185 -19.69 -0.18 2.73
N ALA A 186 -19.95 -0.04 4.03
CA ALA A 186 -21.28 0.24 4.55
C ALA A 186 -21.83 1.58 4.06
N LYS A 187 -20.99 2.63 3.99
CA LYS A 187 -21.36 3.92 3.39
C LYS A 187 -21.80 3.72 1.93
N ALA A 188 -20.97 3.06 1.12
CA ALA A 188 -21.26 2.80 -0.30
C ALA A 188 -22.52 1.95 -0.50
N LEU A 189 -22.76 0.97 0.39
CA LEU A 189 -23.96 0.14 0.39
C LEU A 189 -25.22 0.96 0.65
N LEU A 190 -25.19 1.85 1.65
CA LEU A 190 -26.30 2.75 1.98
C LEU A 190 -26.54 3.81 0.88
N GLU A 191 -25.50 4.19 0.14
CA GLU A 191 -25.59 5.09 -1.02
C GLU A 191 -26.09 4.38 -2.29
N GLY A 192 -26.24 3.05 -2.28
CA GLY A 192 -26.66 2.25 -3.43
C GLY A 192 -25.55 2.04 -4.47
N GLU A 193 -24.30 2.34 -4.14
CA GLU A 193 -23.17 2.17 -5.07
C GLU A 193 -22.78 0.69 -5.26
N VAL A 194 -23.03 -0.15 -4.24
CA VAL A 194 -22.68 -1.58 -4.25
C VAL A 194 -23.71 -2.41 -5.04
N LEU A 195 -24.99 -2.14 -4.86
CA LEU A 195 -26.10 -2.88 -5.47
C LEU A 195 -27.22 -1.93 -5.88
N THR A 196 -27.73 -2.07 -7.10
CA THR A 196 -28.79 -1.23 -7.67
C THR A 196 -30.19 -1.54 -7.12
N GLY A 197 -30.35 -2.69 -6.44
CA GLY A 197 -31.59 -3.12 -5.80
C GLY A 197 -31.83 -2.50 -4.41
N PHE A 198 -30.83 -1.84 -3.82
CA PHE A 198 -31.13 -0.89 -2.75
C PHE A 198 -31.88 0.25 -3.42
N PRO A 199 -33.12 0.50 -3.01
CA PRO A 199 -33.92 1.42 -3.77
C PRO A 199 -33.26 2.80 -3.67
N GLN A 200 -33.50 3.71 -4.64
CA GLN A 200 -32.83 5.04 -4.78
C GLN A 200 -33.08 6.02 -3.59
N HIS A 201 -33.43 5.45 -2.44
CA HIS A 201 -33.85 5.91 -1.14
C HIS A 201 -32.74 6.57 -0.33
N ALA A 202 -31.63 7.00 -0.92
CA ALA A 202 -30.76 7.97 -0.24
C ALA A 202 -31.58 9.19 0.25
N ALA A 203 -32.65 9.55 -0.48
CA ALA A 203 -33.63 10.57 -0.09
C ALA A 203 -34.57 10.18 1.08
N GLN A 204 -34.70 8.89 1.40
CA GLN A 204 -35.59 8.38 2.46
C GLN A 204 -34.83 7.87 3.70
N LEU A 205 -33.49 7.87 3.67
CA LEU A 205 -32.70 7.52 4.85
C LEU A 205 -32.91 8.56 5.96
N LEU A 206 -33.08 8.08 7.19
CA LEU A 206 -33.21 8.92 8.39
C LEU A 206 -31.92 9.69 8.73
N ALA A 207 -30.78 9.31 8.14
CA ALA A 207 -29.49 9.94 8.33
C ALA A 207 -28.62 9.80 7.08
N ARG A 208 -27.68 10.73 6.90
CA ARG A 208 -26.72 10.69 5.79
C ARG A 208 -25.77 9.48 5.93
N PRO A 209 -25.51 8.70 4.85
CA PRO A 209 -24.58 7.57 4.88
C PRO A 209 -23.17 7.91 5.38
N SER A 210 -22.70 9.15 5.15
CA SER A 210 -21.40 9.63 5.65
C SER A 210 -21.26 9.54 7.18
N LEU A 211 -22.37 9.48 7.93
CA LEU A 211 -22.39 9.27 9.38
C LEU A 211 -21.61 8.00 9.80
N VAL A 212 -21.59 6.97 8.95
CA VAL A 212 -20.88 5.70 9.20
C VAL A 212 -19.39 5.91 9.45
N LEU A 213 -18.78 6.90 8.82
CA LEU A 213 -17.35 7.16 8.94
C LEU A 213 -16.98 7.81 10.29
N HIS A 214 -17.90 8.56 10.89
CA HIS A 214 -17.61 9.48 12.00
C HIS A 214 -18.29 9.12 13.33
N ALA A 215 -19.37 8.33 13.33
CA ALA A 215 -20.16 8.04 14.54
C ALA A 215 -20.26 6.53 14.85
N PRO A 216 -19.16 5.85 15.21
CA PRO A 216 -19.12 4.39 15.39
C PRO A 216 -20.03 3.89 16.52
N THR A 217 -20.34 4.71 17.51
CA THR A 217 -21.22 4.37 18.64
C THR A 217 -22.71 4.50 18.32
N ASN A 218 -23.07 5.11 17.18
CA ASN A 218 -24.46 5.26 16.80
C ASN A 218 -25.09 3.88 16.51
N PRO A 219 -26.25 3.53 17.12
CA PRO A 219 -26.90 2.23 16.92
C PRO A 219 -27.21 1.84 15.48
N ARG A 220 -27.36 2.84 14.58
CA ARG A 220 -27.52 2.64 13.14
C ARG A 220 -26.22 2.22 12.48
N VAL A 221 -25.12 2.86 12.88
CA VAL A 221 -23.77 2.59 12.36
C VAL A 221 -23.27 1.24 12.87
N SER A 222 -23.35 0.98 14.18
CA SER A 222 -22.93 -0.30 14.75
C SER A 222 -23.76 -1.47 14.21
N GLY A 223 -25.06 -1.26 13.95
CA GLY A 223 -25.94 -2.25 13.34
C GLY A 223 -25.56 -2.66 11.91
N MET A 224 -24.82 -1.81 11.19
CA MET A 224 -24.31 -2.11 9.85
C MET A 224 -22.86 -2.59 9.91
N VAL A 225 -21.98 -1.80 10.53
CA VAL A 225 -20.52 -2.03 10.51
C VAL A 225 -20.13 -3.25 11.35
N GLY A 226 -20.83 -3.53 12.46
CA GLY A 226 -20.55 -4.68 13.33
C GLY A 226 -20.67 -6.01 12.59
N PRO A 227 -21.85 -6.33 12.01
CA PRO A 227 -22.02 -7.58 11.25
C PRO A 227 -21.07 -7.71 10.05
N LEU A 228 -20.80 -6.60 9.34
CA LEU A 228 -19.84 -6.57 8.23
C LEU A 228 -18.42 -6.92 8.70
N TRP A 229 -17.97 -6.32 9.82
CA TRP A 229 -16.65 -6.57 10.41
C TRP A 229 -16.50 -8.00 10.95
N GLU A 230 -17.53 -8.52 11.63
CA GLU A 230 -17.53 -9.85 12.24
C GLU A 230 -17.50 -10.95 11.18
N ARG A 231 -18.27 -10.78 10.09
CA ARG A 231 -18.35 -11.76 8.99
C ARG A 231 -17.37 -11.50 7.86
N LYS A 232 -16.52 -10.47 8.00
CA LYS A 232 -15.53 -10.07 6.98
C LYS A 232 -16.16 -9.85 5.60
N VAL A 233 -17.35 -9.23 5.59
CA VAL A 233 -18.07 -8.84 4.38
C VAL A 233 -17.75 -7.39 4.06
N GLY A 234 -16.84 -7.15 3.13
CA GLY A 234 -16.41 -5.83 2.68
C GLY A 234 -16.34 -5.70 1.16
N SER A 235 -17.06 -6.55 0.42
CA SER A 235 -17.25 -6.52 -1.03
C SER A 235 -18.66 -7.01 -1.41
N ARG A 236 -19.11 -6.70 -2.63
CA ARG A 236 -20.37 -7.15 -3.21
C ARG A 236 -20.39 -8.67 -3.33
N ALA A 237 -19.31 -9.28 -3.80
CA ALA A 237 -19.19 -10.74 -3.91
C ALA A 237 -19.35 -11.42 -2.54
N GLU A 238 -18.62 -10.93 -1.53
CA GLU A 238 -18.70 -11.44 -0.15
C GLU A 238 -20.11 -11.27 0.44
N LEU A 239 -20.80 -10.17 0.09
CA LEU A 239 -22.17 -9.91 0.54
C LEU A 239 -23.18 -10.87 -0.10
N LEU A 240 -23.09 -11.10 -1.41
CA LEU A 240 -23.97 -12.02 -2.13
C LEU A 240 -23.78 -13.46 -1.66
N GLU A 241 -22.52 -13.88 -1.45
CA GLU A 241 -22.21 -15.18 -0.87
C GLU A 241 -22.81 -15.32 0.54
N ARG A 242 -22.69 -14.27 1.36
CA ARG A 242 -23.28 -14.27 2.70
C ARG A 242 -24.80 -14.42 2.64
N TRP A 243 -25.48 -13.72 1.73
CA TRP A 243 -26.94 -13.83 1.56
C TRP A 243 -27.41 -15.19 1.05
N ALA A 244 -26.58 -15.93 0.31
CA ALA A 244 -26.90 -17.32 -0.04
C ALA A 244 -27.02 -18.21 1.21
N SER A 245 -26.23 -17.93 2.26
CA SER A 245 -26.25 -18.68 3.53
C SER A 245 -27.22 -18.11 4.58
N ASP A 246 -27.42 -16.80 4.58
CA ASP A 246 -28.21 -16.06 5.56
C ASP A 246 -28.89 -14.89 4.85
N SER A 247 -30.07 -15.18 4.30
CA SER A 247 -30.83 -14.22 3.51
C SER A 247 -31.24 -12.99 4.31
N ARG A 248 -31.22 -13.02 5.66
CA ARG A 248 -31.57 -11.89 6.53
C ARG A 248 -30.37 -11.08 7.01
N PHE A 249 -29.15 -11.46 6.62
CA PHE A 249 -27.93 -10.73 6.99
C PHE A 249 -28.06 -9.24 6.64
N LEU A 250 -27.73 -8.35 7.59
CA LEU A 250 -27.86 -6.87 7.53
C LEU A 250 -29.28 -6.27 7.50
N LEU A 251 -30.35 -7.06 7.39
CA LEU A 251 -31.72 -6.53 7.32
C LEU A 251 -32.04 -5.61 8.51
N GLU A 252 -31.86 -6.11 9.75
CA GLU A 252 -32.15 -5.35 10.97
C GLU A 252 -31.22 -4.13 11.14
N GLY A 253 -30.00 -4.22 10.62
CA GLY A 253 -29.08 -3.08 10.56
C GLY A 253 -29.60 -1.99 9.63
N TYR A 254 -30.05 -2.39 8.43
CA TYR A 254 -30.54 -1.50 7.39
C TYR A 254 -31.88 -0.84 7.74
N LEU A 255 -32.82 -1.57 8.35
CA LEU A 255 -34.11 -1.02 8.78
C LEU A 255 -33.97 0.17 9.75
N LYS A 256 -32.91 0.21 10.57
CA LYS A 256 -32.63 1.35 11.46
C LYS A 256 -32.32 2.66 10.72
N TRP A 257 -31.94 2.57 9.45
CA TRP A 257 -31.70 3.71 8.57
C TRP A 257 -32.98 4.21 7.87
N LEU A 258 -34.10 3.50 8.00
CA LEU A 258 -35.36 3.82 7.32
C LEU A 258 -36.49 4.16 8.30
N PRO A 259 -37.45 5.01 7.89
CA PRO A 259 -38.71 5.20 8.59
C PRO A 259 -39.45 3.86 8.83
N PRO A 260 -40.08 3.65 10.00
CA PRO A 260 -40.83 2.42 10.31
C PRO A 260 -41.89 2.04 9.28
N ALA A 261 -42.49 3.04 8.60
CA ALA A 261 -43.50 2.83 7.57
C ALA A 261 -43.00 1.99 6.38
N LEU A 262 -41.71 2.03 6.07
CA LEU A 262 -41.11 1.29 4.94
C LEU A 262 -40.62 -0.11 5.33
N HIS A 263 -40.62 -0.44 6.64
CA HIS A 263 -40.05 -1.70 7.11
C HIS A 263 -40.76 -2.95 6.55
N PRO A 264 -42.11 -2.99 6.43
CA PRO A 264 -42.79 -4.17 5.87
C PRO A 264 -42.37 -4.46 4.43
N ASP A 265 -42.33 -3.43 3.58
CA ASP A 265 -42.00 -3.57 2.16
C ASP A 265 -40.56 -4.04 1.97
N VAL A 266 -39.62 -3.45 2.72
CA VAL A 266 -38.21 -3.86 2.70
C VAL A 266 -38.03 -5.29 3.16
N ARG A 267 -38.75 -5.74 4.20
CA ARG A 267 -38.66 -7.13 4.68
C ARG A 267 -39.12 -8.15 3.64
N ILE A 268 -40.11 -7.80 2.81
CA ILE A 268 -40.62 -8.66 1.74
C ILE A 268 -39.65 -8.70 0.56
N ALA A 269 -39.08 -7.55 0.20
CA ALA A 269 -38.15 -7.42 -0.93
C ALA A 269 -36.68 -7.81 -0.60
N TRP A 270 -36.42 -8.32 0.61
CA TRP A 270 -35.07 -8.65 1.06
C TRP A 270 -34.71 -10.14 0.81
N PRO A 271 -33.49 -10.45 0.33
CA PRO A 271 -32.42 -9.56 -0.07
C PRO A 271 -32.67 -8.93 -1.46
N PRO A 272 -32.21 -7.69 -1.71
CA PRO A 272 -32.36 -7.07 -3.02
C PRO A 272 -31.59 -7.88 -4.07
N SER A 273 -32.24 -8.19 -5.20
CA SER A 273 -31.62 -8.92 -6.30
C SER A 273 -30.41 -8.14 -6.84
N GLY A 274 -29.25 -8.79 -6.85
CA GLY A 274 -28.04 -8.22 -7.42
C GLY A 274 -28.09 -8.25 -8.94
N SER A 275 -28.57 -7.16 -9.56
CA SER A 275 -28.31 -6.86 -10.97
C SER A 275 -27.07 -5.99 -11.12
#